data_AF-A0ABD5BQI8-F1
#
_entry.id   AF-A0ABD5BQI8-F1
#
_cell.length_a   1.000
_cell.length_b   1.000
_cell.length_c   1.000
_cell.angle_alpha   90.00
_cell.angle_beta   90.00
_cell.angle_gamma   90.00
#
_symmetry.space_group_name_H-M   'P 1'
#
loop_
_entity.id
_entity.type
_entity.pdbx_description
1 polymer ?
#
loop_
_entity_poly.entity_id
_entity_poly.type
_entity_poly.pdbx_seq_one_letter_code
_entity_poly.pdbx_strand_id
1 'polypeptide(L)'
;DHLDSGSVSSPNRETEAMKDGSDAVSDWPLLNALLNTASGATWVSLHHGGGVGMGFSQHSGMVIVCDGTDEAAERIARVLHNDPATGVMRHA
;
A
#
# COMPACT_ATOMS: atom_id res chain seq x y z
N ASP A 1 8.87 -3.49 -2.00
CA ASP A 1 9.06 -2.03 -2.08
C ASP A 1 7.77 -1.37 -1.56
N HIS A 2 7.74 -0.05 -1.38
CA HIS A 2 6.52 0.73 -1.14
C HIS A 2 5.94 1.30 -2.45
N LEU A 3 6.65 1.18 -3.58
CA LEU A 3 6.12 1.44 -4.90
C LEU A 3 5.26 0.26 -5.33
N ASP A 4 3.94 0.40 -5.20
CA ASP A 4 2.94 -0.49 -5.80
C ASP A 4 1.62 0.27 -6.06
N SER A 5 0.73 -0.34 -6.84
CA SER A 5 -0.54 0.22 -7.33
C SER A 5 -1.45 0.85 -6.27
N GLY A 6 -1.45 0.36 -5.03
CA GLY A 6 -2.34 0.86 -3.95
C GLY A 6 -1.63 1.54 -2.79
N SER A 7 -0.30 1.55 -2.77
CA SER A 7 0.49 1.80 -1.55
C SER A 7 1.30 3.09 -1.58
N VAL A 8 1.14 3.96 -2.58
CA VAL A 8 1.87 5.23 -2.66
C VAL A 8 1.02 6.35 -3.26
N SER A 9 1.17 7.55 -2.68
CA SER A 9 0.82 8.82 -3.29
C SER A 9 2.08 9.67 -3.43
N SER A 10 2.46 9.96 -4.67
CA SER A 10 3.63 10.76 -5.03
C SER A 10 3.40 11.52 -6.35
N PRO A 11 2.97 12.80 -6.29
CA PRO A 11 2.57 13.57 -7.48
C PRO A 11 3.66 13.84 -8.51
N ASN A 12 4.93 13.64 -8.16
CA ASN A 12 6.07 13.81 -9.08
C ASN A 12 6.64 12.45 -9.54
N ARG A 13 5.89 11.36 -9.32
CA ARG A 13 6.33 10.00 -9.65
C ARG A 13 5.13 9.06 -9.85
N GLU A 14 4.78 8.21 -8.89
CA GLU A 14 3.79 7.14 -9.08
C GLU A 14 2.37 7.61 -9.35
N THR A 15 2.00 8.77 -8.84
CA THR A 15 0.65 9.33 -8.99
C THR A 15 0.68 10.63 -9.79
N GLU A 16 1.75 10.86 -10.56
CA GLU A 16 1.84 11.99 -11.48
C GLU A 16 0.80 11.88 -12.60
N ALA A 17 0.04 12.95 -12.79
CA ALA A 17 -0.95 13.09 -13.86
C ALA A 17 -2.02 11.99 -13.85
N MET A 18 -2.59 11.71 -12.68
CA MET A 18 -3.79 10.87 -12.60
C MET A 18 -4.89 11.48 -13.47
N LYS A 19 -5.64 10.64 -14.20
CA LYS A 19 -6.64 11.11 -15.17
C LYS A 19 -7.71 12.03 -14.58
N ASP A 20 -7.99 11.86 -13.29
CA ASP A 20 -8.98 12.61 -12.52
C ASP A 20 -8.37 13.74 -11.68
N GLY A 21 -7.05 13.96 -11.76
CA GLY A 21 -6.33 14.97 -10.98
C GLY A 21 -6.17 14.61 -9.50
N SER A 22 -6.34 13.34 -9.12
CA SER A 22 -6.22 12.86 -7.73
C SER A 22 -4.77 12.67 -7.24
N ASP A 23 -3.79 13.21 -7.97
CA ASP A 23 -2.35 13.01 -7.79
C ASP A 23 -1.89 13.07 -6.33
N ALA A 24 -2.37 14.08 -5.59
CA ALA A 24 -1.95 14.38 -4.22
C ALA A 24 -2.84 13.76 -3.11
N VAL A 25 -3.87 12.99 -3.47
CA VAL A 25 -4.73 12.33 -2.47
C VAL A 25 -3.94 11.23 -1.77
N SER A 26 -3.65 11.42 -0.48
CA SER A 26 -2.83 10.50 0.32
C SER A 26 -3.62 9.58 1.25
N ASP A 27 -4.95 9.56 1.14
CA ASP A 27 -5.79 8.60 1.88
C ASP A 27 -5.47 7.15 1.51
N TRP A 28 -5.15 6.89 0.24
CA TRP A 28 -4.93 5.54 -0.30
C TRP A 28 -3.78 4.76 0.37
N PRO A 29 -2.53 5.27 0.46
CA PRO A 29 -1.45 4.57 1.17
C PRO A 29 -1.75 4.39 2.67
N LEU A 30 -2.48 5.33 3.30
CA LEU A 30 -2.91 5.16 4.69
C LEU A 30 -3.92 4.02 4.83
N LEU A 31 -4.91 3.94 3.94
CA LEU A 31 -5.89 2.86 3.90
C LEU A 31 -5.24 1.51 3.56
N ASN A 32 -4.27 1.48 2.66
CA ASN A 32 -3.50 0.26 2.37
C ASN A 32 -2.79 -0.26 3.62
N ALA A 33 -2.12 0.60 4.40
CA ALA A 33 -1.49 0.19 5.65
C ALA A 33 -2.51 -0.32 6.69
N LEU A 34 -3.61 0.41 6.88
CA LEU A 34 -4.67 0.02 7.81
C LEU A 34 -5.30 -1.32 7.42
N LEU A 35 -5.57 -1.54 6.12
CA LEU A 35 -6.15 -2.78 5.64
C LEU A 35 -5.16 -3.95 5.71
N ASN A 36 -3.88 -3.74 5.43
CA ASN A 36 -2.86 -4.77 5.60
C ASN A 36 -2.69 -5.17 7.07
N THR A 37 -2.79 -4.20 7.98
CA THR A 37 -2.80 -4.44 9.43
C THR A 37 -4.01 -5.29 9.81
N ALA A 38 -5.21 -4.93 9.35
CA ALA A 38 -6.44 -5.67 9.60
C ALA A 38 -6.46 -7.06 8.94
N SER A 39 -5.76 -7.23 7.82
CA SER A 39 -5.72 -8.48 7.05
C SER A 39 -4.77 -9.53 7.66
N GLY A 40 -3.81 -9.08 8.48
CA GLY A 40 -2.88 -9.94 9.20
C GLY A 40 -1.46 -10.00 8.60
N ALA A 41 -0.98 -8.91 8.02
CA ALA A 41 0.43 -8.81 7.64
C ALA A 41 1.32 -8.97 8.90
N THR A 42 2.51 -9.56 8.75
CA THR A 42 3.44 -9.76 9.86
C THR A 42 4.05 -8.44 10.34
N TRP A 43 4.35 -7.53 9.42
CA TRP A 43 4.61 -6.13 9.74
C TRP A 43 4.09 -5.20 8.65
N VAL A 44 3.74 -3.99 9.07
CA VAL A 44 3.27 -2.90 8.22
C VAL A 44 4.06 -1.66 8.57
N SER A 45 4.39 -0.87 7.55
CA SER A 45 5.10 0.40 7.68
C SER A 45 4.33 1.52 6.97
N LEU A 46 4.35 2.71 7.55
CA LEU A 46 3.90 3.94 6.92
C LEU A 46 5.05 4.93 6.94
N HIS A 47 5.50 5.35 5.76
CA HIS A 47 6.67 6.19 5.57
C HIS A 47 6.32 7.46 4.80
N HIS A 48 7.20 8.44 4.92
CA HIS A 48 7.12 9.73 4.27
C HIS A 48 8.40 10.02 3.48
N GLY A 49 8.25 10.55 2.27
CA GLY A 49 9.33 11.11 1.47
C GLY A 49 10.30 10.10 0.85
N GLY A 50 9.96 8.81 0.83
CA GLY A 50 10.73 7.80 0.11
C GLY A 50 10.79 8.13 -1.39
N GLY A 51 11.98 7.99 -1.98
CA GLY A 51 12.23 8.24 -3.39
C GLY A 51 12.36 9.71 -3.78
N VAL A 52 11.36 10.53 -3.46
CA VAL A 52 11.23 11.92 -3.94
C VAL A 52 11.54 12.99 -2.87
N GLY A 53 11.86 12.58 -1.64
CA GLY A 53 12.27 13.48 -0.56
C GLY A 53 11.11 14.02 0.29
N MET A 54 11.47 14.72 1.36
CA MET A 54 10.52 15.27 2.33
C MET A 54 9.48 16.17 1.65
N GLY A 55 8.21 15.97 1.99
CA GLY A 55 7.07 16.72 1.47
C GLY A 55 6.43 16.13 0.20
N PHE A 56 7.06 15.16 -0.47
CA PHE A 56 6.66 14.76 -1.83
C PHE A 56 6.06 13.36 -1.98
N SER A 57 6.05 12.54 -0.92
CA SER A 57 5.36 11.24 -0.96
C SER A 57 4.88 10.77 0.41
N GLN A 58 3.79 10.02 0.40
CA GLN A 58 3.32 9.20 1.51
C GLN A 58 3.06 7.79 0.99
N HIS A 59 3.57 6.77 1.68
CA HIS A 59 3.52 5.40 1.16
C HIS A 59 3.58 4.35 2.26
N SER A 60 2.95 3.20 2.01
CA SER A 60 2.87 2.06 2.91
C SER A 60 3.70 0.89 2.40
N GLY A 61 4.15 0.05 3.32
CA GLY A 61 4.78 -1.23 3.03
C GLY A 61 4.15 -2.30 3.89
N MET A 62 4.10 -3.53 3.36
CA MET A 62 3.63 -4.68 4.11
C MET A 62 4.53 -5.88 3.83
N VAL A 63 4.67 -6.76 4.81
CA VAL A 63 5.29 -8.06 4.62
C VAL A 63 4.53 -9.09 5.43
N ILE A 64 4.44 -10.29 4.88
CA ILE A 64 3.83 -11.45 5.51
C ILE A 64 4.79 -12.63 5.51
N VAL A 65 4.88 -13.33 6.64
CA VAL A 65 5.70 -14.53 6.81
C VAL A 65 4.88 -15.77 6.46
N CYS A 66 5.47 -16.63 5.62
CA CYS A 66 4.94 -17.95 5.26
C CYS A 66 5.66 -19.03 6.07
N ASP A 67 5.25 -19.24 7.32
CA ASP A 67 5.91 -20.18 8.25
C ASP A 67 5.39 -21.63 8.14
N GLY A 68 4.41 -21.90 7.26
CA GLY A 68 3.84 -23.22 7.04
C GLY A 68 2.68 -23.58 7.97
N THR A 69 2.23 -22.66 8.83
CA THR A 69 1.06 -22.87 9.70
C THR A 69 -0.27 -22.62 8.97
N ASP A 70 -1.34 -23.26 9.42
CA ASP A 70 -2.69 -23.02 8.91
C ASP A 70 -3.13 -21.57 9.19
N GLU A 71 -2.73 -21.01 10.34
CA GLU A 71 -3.01 -19.61 10.67
C GLU A 71 -2.32 -18.63 9.71
N ALA A 72 -1.09 -18.96 9.25
CA ALA A 72 -0.43 -18.16 8.23
C ALA A 72 -1.13 -18.28 6.88
N ALA A 73 -1.59 -19.48 6.49
CA ALA A 73 -2.33 -19.68 5.25
C ALA A 73 -3.58 -18.78 5.17
N GLU A 74 -4.33 -18.65 6.26
CA GLU A 74 -5.49 -17.74 6.33
C GLU A 74 -5.11 -16.26 6.17
N ARG A 75 -4.04 -15.81 6.85
CA ARG A 75 -3.57 -14.42 6.75
C ARG A 75 -3.06 -14.12 5.35
N ILE A 76 -2.32 -15.04 4.75
CA ILE A 76 -1.77 -14.96 3.39
C ILE A 76 -2.90 -14.79 2.38
N ALA A 77 -3.95 -15.62 2.46
CA ALA A 77 -5.08 -15.54 1.55
C ALA A 77 -5.77 -14.17 1.57
N ARG A 78 -5.88 -13.53 2.74
CA ARG A 78 -6.47 -12.19 2.88
C ARG A 78 -5.52 -11.08 2.44
N VAL A 79 -4.31 -11.05 3.00
CA VAL A 79 -3.32 -9.99 2.76
C VAL A 79 -2.92 -9.92 1.28
N LEU A 80 -2.61 -11.06 0.66
CA LEU A 80 -2.19 -11.08 -0.75
C LEU A 80 -3.34 -10.86 -1.73
N HIS A 81 -4.58 -10.88 -1.27
CA HIS A 81 -5.72 -10.40 -2.04
C HIS A 81 -5.92 -8.89 -1.84
N ASN A 82 -6.06 -8.47 -0.58
CA ASN A 82 -6.43 -7.11 -0.21
C ASN A 82 -5.38 -6.08 -0.63
N ASP A 83 -4.10 -6.36 -0.45
CA ASP A 83 -3.01 -5.42 -0.80
C ASP A 83 -3.07 -4.98 -2.27
N PRO A 84 -2.98 -5.89 -3.27
CA PRO A 84 -3.12 -5.49 -4.67
C PRO A 84 -4.55 -5.05 -5.03
N ALA A 85 -5.59 -5.56 -4.36
CA ALA A 85 -6.97 -5.13 -4.62
C ALA A 85 -7.19 -3.65 -4.26
N THR A 86 -6.48 -3.10 -3.26
CA THR A 86 -6.52 -1.65 -2.99
C THR A 86 -5.99 -0.83 -4.16
N GLY A 87 -5.01 -1.35 -4.91
CA GLY A 87 -4.51 -0.70 -6.12
C GLY A 87 -5.50 -0.73 -7.27
N VAL A 88 -6.23 -1.84 -7.43
CA VAL A 88 -7.36 -1.92 -8.38
C VAL A 88 -8.44 -0.92 -8.00
N MET A 89 -8.85 -0.89 -6.73
CA MET A 89 -9.85 0.05 -6.21
C MET A 89 -9.45 1.51 -6.45
N ARG A 90 -8.19 1.87 -6.20
CA ARG A 90 -7.67 3.23 -6.36
C ARG A 90 -7.77 3.73 -7.81
N HIS A 91 -7.63 2.84 -8.80
CA HIS A 91 -7.55 3.20 -10.22
C HIS A 91 -8.84 2.95 -11.01
N ALA A 92 -9.88 2.42 -10.38
CA ALA A 92 -11.13 2.00 -11.02
C ALA A 92 -12.01 3.16 -11.53
#